data_AF-A0A0P8Z8V6-F1
#
_entry.id   AF-A0A0P8Z8V6-F1
#
_cell.length_a   1.000
_cell.length_b   1.000
_cell.length_c   1.000
_cell.angle_alpha   90.00
_cell.angle_beta   90.00
_cell.angle_gamma   90.00
#
_symmetry.space_group_name_H-M   'P 1'
#
loop_
_entity.id
_entity.type
_entity.pdbx_description
1 polymer ?
#
loop_
_entity_poly.entity_id
_entity_poly.type
_entity_poly.pdbx_seq_one_letter_code
_entity_poly.pdbx_strand_id
1 'polypeptide(L)'
;MGSRPIVVIGDVGVGKTYFFENLFESLSSSDQANTYFLNINLGIKATLSFDIKSYVLGEVPRILKAKYDIDINTAAFANAIYHKDLLDFDATVNGALKESNPQQYSLDRAKFLSGKIDKKDMHLQASLGHLSRGRGKQIILVLDNADQRSFDVQQETFLIAQEFASSRNLSVFVALRPSTFYL
;
A
#
# COMPACT_ATOMS: atom_id res chain seq x y z
N MET A 1 -3.62 -21.30 -4.81
CA MET A 1 -2.18 -20.95 -4.77
C MET A 1 -2.04 -19.50 -4.30
N GLY A 2 -1.47 -19.24 -3.12
CA GLY A 2 -1.27 -17.88 -2.58
C GLY A 2 -0.17 -17.14 -3.35
N SER A 3 -0.35 -15.86 -3.64
CA SER A 3 0.72 -15.01 -4.19
C SER A 3 1.75 -14.78 -3.10
N ARG A 4 2.98 -15.21 -3.37
CA ARG A 4 4.14 -15.03 -2.50
C ARG A 4 4.94 -13.83 -2.99
N PRO A 5 5.62 -13.10 -2.10
CA PRO A 5 6.55 -12.05 -2.53
C PRO A 5 7.70 -12.69 -3.32
N ILE A 6 8.24 -11.93 -4.27
CA ILE A 6 9.44 -12.29 -5.02
C ILE A 6 10.63 -11.76 -4.25
N VAL A 7 11.47 -12.67 -3.73
CA VAL A 7 12.67 -12.30 -2.98
C VAL A 7 13.84 -12.16 -3.95
N VAL A 8 14.48 -11.00 -3.94
CA VAL A 8 15.73 -10.76 -4.65
C VAL A 8 16.87 -10.81 -3.63
N ILE A 9 17.69 -11.85 -3.76
CA ILE A 9 18.76 -12.17 -2.81
C ILE A 9 20.09 -11.67 -3.35
N GLY A 10 20.86 -10.99 -2.50
CA GLY A 10 22.25 -10.66 -2.78
C GLY A 10 22.84 -9.75 -1.71
N ASP A 11 24.16 -9.64 -1.67
CA ASP A 11 24.86 -8.80 -0.71
C ASP A 11 24.59 -7.29 -0.93
N VAL A 12 24.97 -6.48 0.06
CA VAL A 12 24.82 -5.02 -0.03
C VAL A 12 25.67 -4.49 -1.20
N GLY A 13 25.07 -3.62 -2.02
CA GLY A 13 25.78 -2.97 -3.13
C GLY A 13 25.84 -3.75 -4.45
N VAL A 14 25.26 -4.95 -4.54
CA VAL A 14 25.30 -5.77 -5.77
C VAL A 14 24.36 -5.30 -6.89
N GLY A 15 23.72 -4.14 -6.75
CA GLY A 15 22.86 -3.54 -7.80
C GLY A 15 21.37 -3.92 -7.73
N LYS A 16 20.85 -4.39 -6.60
CA LYS A 16 19.41 -4.73 -6.44
C LYS A 16 18.48 -3.55 -6.75
N THR A 17 18.80 -2.35 -6.28
CA THR A 17 18.04 -1.12 -6.60
C THR A 17 17.96 -0.89 -8.10
N TYR A 18 19.10 -0.96 -8.79
CA TYR A 18 19.17 -0.77 -10.25
C TYR A 18 18.41 -1.86 -11.01
N PHE A 19 18.42 -3.11 -10.51
CA PHE A 19 17.60 -4.18 -11.06
C PHE A 19 16.10 -3.84 -11.01
N PHE A 20 15.60 -3.31 -9.89
CA PHE A 20 14.19 -2.93 -9.78
C PHE A 20 13.81 -1.72 -10.64
N GLU A 21 14.71 -0.74 -10.75
CA GLU A 21 14.51 0.43 -11.63
C GLU A 21 14.43 -0.04 -13.09
N ASN A 22 15.38 -0.85 -13.54
CA ASN A 22 15.37 -1.44 -14.88
C ASN A 22 14.15 -2.34 -15.13
N LEU A 23 13.64 -3.05 -14.12
CA LEU A 23 12.41 -3.84 -14.25
C LEU A 23 11.23 -2.97 -14.66
N PHE A 24 11.12 -1.76 -14.12
CA PHE A 24 10.07 -0.82 -14.51
C PHE A 24 10.38 -0.09 -15.82
N GLU A 25 11.62 0.35 -16.01
CA GLU A 25 12.03 1.10 -17.21
C GLU A 25 11.98 0.26 -18.49
N SER A 26 12.18 -1.06 -18.38
CA SER A 26 12.09 -1.99 -19.50
C SER A 26 10.65 -2.30 -19.95
N LEU A 27 9.64 -1.89 -19.18
CA LEU A 27 8.25 -2.03 -19.58
C LEU A 27 7.93 -1.14 -20.80
N SER A 28 7.02 -1.60 -21.65
CA SER A 28 6.51 -0.76 -22.74
C SER A 28 5.83 0.51 -22.19
N SER A 29 5.77 1.59 -22.97
CA SER A 29 5.13 2.84 -22.53
C SER A 29 3.66 2.64 -22.12
N SER A 30 2.95 1.74 -22.80
CA SER A 30 1.57 1.38 -22.44
C SER A 30 1.50 0.63 -21.10
N ASP A 31 2.45 -0.25 -20.82
CA ASP A 31 2.49 -0.99 -19.56
C ASP A 31 2.90 -0.08 -18.40
N GLN A 32 3.85 0.83 -18.62
CA GLN A 32 4.25 1.85 -17.63
C GLN A 32 3.05 2.75 -17.27
N ALA A 33 2.29 3.22 -18.25
CA ALA A 33 1.09 4.03 -18.02
C ALA A 33 -0.01 3.27 -17.26
N ASN A 34 0.01 1.94 -17.31
CA ASN A 34 -0.92 1.06 -16.60
C ASN A 34 -0.39 0.50 -15.28
N THR A 35 0.82 0.90 -14.88
CA THR A 35 1.49 0.36 -13.70
C THR A 35 1.82 1.44 -12.67
N TYR A 36 1.38 1.23 -11.44
CA TYR A 36 1.86 1.96 -10.28
C TYR A 36 3.08 1.24 -9.69
N PHE A 37 4.26 1.82 -9.90
CA PHE A 37 5.52 1.37 -9.37
C PHE A 37 5.86 2.13 -8.09
N LEU A 38 5.76 1.41 -6.97
CA LEU A 38 5.90 1.89 -5.61
C LEU A 38 7.22 1.35 -5.05
N ASN A 39 8.30 2.13 -5.13
CA ASN A 39 9.58 1.76 -4.56
C ASN A 39 9.77 2.41 -3.18
N ILE A 40 9.89 1.58 -2.15
CA ILE A 40 10.13 1.99 -0.77
C ILE A 40 11.57 1.65 -0.40
N ASN A 41 12.38 2.67 -0.18
CA ASN A 41 13.76 2.52 0.24
C ASN A 41 13.87 2.47 1.78
N LEU A 42 14.17 1.28 2.32
CA LEU A 42 14.31 1.04 3.75
C LEU A 42 15.70 1.42 4.32
N GLY A 43 16.65 1.78 3.46
CA GLY A 43 18.01 2.18 3.83
C GLY A 43 18.16 3.62 4.34
N ILE A 44 17.30 4.55 3.88
CA ILE A 44 17.55 6.01 4.03
C ILE A 44 17.00 6.61 5.34
N LYS A 45 15.98 6.03 5.99
CA LYS A 45 15.17 6.77 6.98
C LYS A 45 14.91 6.14 8.36
N ALA A 46 15.44 4.96 8.68
CA ALA A 46 15.08 4.27 9.93
C ALA A 46 16.23 4.16 10.95
N THR A 47 17.17 5.10 10.98
CA THR A 47 18.16 5.21 12.06
C THR A 47 17.56 5.71 13.39
N LEU A 48 16.43 6.41 13.33
CA LEU A 48 15.59 6.69 14.49
C LEU A 48 14.55 5.57 14.61
N SER A 49 14.21 5.19 15.85
CA SER A 49 13.35 4.08 16.28
C SER A 49 11.94 4.04 15.64
N PHE A 50 11.86 3.85 14.33
CA PHE A 50 10.62 3.77 13.58
C PHE A 50 10.27 2.33 13.25
N ASP A 51 9.07 1.95 13.66
CA ASP A 51 8.36 0.75 13.24
C ASP A 51 8.26 0.70 11.70
N ILE A 52 8.76 -0.38 11.08
CA ILE A 52 8.82 -0.52 9.61
C ILE A 52 7.42 -0.50 9.04
N LYS A 53 6.48 -1.16 9.72
CA LYS A 53 5.08 -1.17 9.32
C LYS A 53 4.54 0.26 9.17
N SER A 54 4.71 1.09 10.19
CA SER A 54 4.29 2.50 10.16
C SER A 54 4.96 3.30 9.03
N TYR A 55 6.24 3.03 8.77
CA TYR A 55 6.95 3.66 7.65
C TYR A 55 6.34 3.28 6.29
N VAL A 56 6.14 1.98 6.04
CA VAL A 56 5.54 1.48 4.79
C VAL A 56 4.11 2.02 4.60
N LEU A 57 3.30 2.01 5.66
CA LEU A 57 1.94 2.55 5.64
C LEU A 57 1.89 4.06 5.36
N GLY A 58 2.94 4.81 5.71
CA GLY A 58 3.05 6.23 5.39
C GLY A 58 3.64 6.53 4.01
N GLU A 59 4.58 5.70 3.55
CA GLU A 59 5.29 5.92 2.28
C GLU A 59 4.46 5.56 1.06
N VAL A 60 3.67 4.48 1.09
CA VAL A 60 2.84 4.11 -0.07
C VAL A 60 1.89 5.24 -0.47
N PRO A 61 1.08 5.83 0.44
CA PRO A 61 0.22 6.97 0.11
C PRO A 61 1.02 8.18 -0.39
N ARG A 62 2.20 8.43 0.19
CA ARG A 62 3.07 9.53 -0.22
C ARG A 62 3.53 9.38 -1.68
N ILE A 63 3.95 8.18 -2.08
CA ILE A 63 4.37 7.88 -3.46
C ILE A 63 3.17 7.99 -4.41
N LEU A 64 2.03 7.40 -4.06
CA LEU A 64 0.80 7.49 -4.85
C LEU A 64 0.42 8.94 -5.15
N LYS A 65 0.48 9.81 -4.14
CA LYS A 65 0.18 11.24 -4.30
C LYS A 65 1.24 11.95 -5.14
N ALA A 66 2.52 11.79 -4.79
CA ALA A 66 3.59 12.56 -5.43
C ALA A 66 3.86 12.16 -6.89
N LYS A 67 3.78 10.87 -7.21
CA LYS A 67 4.14 10.34 -8.53
C LYS A 67 2.94 10.16 -9.46
N TYR A 68 1.77 9.88 -8.90
CA TYR A 68 0.58 9.51 -9.67
C TYR A 68 -0.62 10.43 -9.44
N ASP A 69 -0.48 11.48 -8.62
CA ASP A 69 -1.55 12.40 -8.24
C ASP A 69 -2.78 11.68 -7.64
N ILE A 70 -2.53 10.60 -6.90
CA ILE A 70 -3.57 9.81 -6.23
C ILE A 70 -3.47 10.03 -4.73
N ASP A 71 -4.39 10.84 -4.20
CA ASP A 71 -4.57 10.99 -2.76
C ASP A 71 -5.72 10.11 -2.26
N ILE A 72 -5.35 8.97 -1.66
CA ILE A 72 -6.27 7.96 -1.15
C ILE A 72 -7.10 8.45 0.05
N ASN A 73 -6.63 9.51 0.74
CA ASN A 73 -7.28 10.03 1.95
C ASN A 73 -8.31 11.14 1.64
N THR A 74 -8.52 11.48 0.37
CA THR A 74 -9.52 12.47 -0.01
C THR A 74 -10.93 11.94 0.23
N ALA A 75 -11.85 12.83 0.58
CA ALA A 75 -13.25 12.47 0.73
C ALA A 75 -13.79 11.79 -0.55
N ALA A 76 -13.48 12.32 -1.74
CA ALA A 76 -13.92 11.73 -3.00
C ALA A 76 -13.45 10.28 -3.17
N PHE A 77 -12.17 10.01 -2.88
CA PHE A 77 -11.62 8.65 -2.96
C PHE A 77 -12.26 7.72 -1.91
N ALA A 78 -12.36 8.17 -0.67
CA ALA A 78 -12.99 7.41 0.42
C ALA A 78 -14.46 7.05 0.09
N ASN A 79 -15.22 7.99 -0.47
CA ASN A 79 -16.60 7.75 -0.91
C ASN A 79 -16.67 6.68 -2.02
N ALA A 80 -15.71 6.67 -2.94
CA ALA A 80 -15.65 5.69 -4.02
C ALA A 80 -15.32 4.28 -3.51
N ILE A 81 -14.32 4.13 -2.65
CA ILE A 81 -13.88 2.81 -2.18
C ILE A 81 -14.83 2.20 -1.16
N TYR A 82 -15.47 3.03 -0.34
CA TYR A 82 -16.40 2.60 0.72
C TYR A 82 -17.86 2.72 0.30
N HIS A 83 -18.15 2.74 -1.01
CA HIS A 83 -19.51 2.88 -1.51
C HIS A 83 -20.47 1.83 -0.90
N LYS A 84 -20.04 0.57 -0.83
CA LYS A 84 -20.84 -0.50 -0.20
C LYS A 84 -21.05 -0.27 1.29
N ASP A 85 -19.99 0.05 2.03
CA ASP A 85 -20.09 0.37 3.46
C ASP A 85 -21.02 1.57 3.73
N LEU A 86 -21.07 2.53 2.80
CA LEU A 86 -21.97 3.68 2.87
C LEU A 86 -23.42 3.30 2.61
N LEU A 87 -23.69 2.35 1.70
CA LEU A 87 -25.04 1.79 1.53
C LEU A 87 -25.50 1.06 2.80
N ASP A 88 -24.60 0.30 3.43
CA ASP A 88 -24.88 -0.38 4.69
C ASP A 88 -25.10 0.64 5.84
N PHE A 89 -24.33 1.74 5.86
CA PHE A 89 -24.51 2.85 6.80
C PHE A 89 -25.87 3.52 6.64
N ASP A 90 -26.33 3.75 5.41
CA ASP A 90 -27.63 4.37 5.12
C ASP A 90 -28.81 3.53 5.64
N ALA A 91 -28.63 2.23 5.85
CA ALA A 91 -29.64 1.34 6.45
C ALA A 91 -29.65 1.35 8.00
N THR A 92 -28.75 2.09 8.65
CA THR A 92 -28.66 2.17 10.11
C THR A 92 -29.55 3.26 10.71
N VAL A 93 -29.62 3.31 12.05
CA VAL A 93 -30.31 4.38 12.79
C VAL A 93 -29.82 5.77 12.39
N ASN A 94 -28.51 5.95 12.19
CA ASN A 94 -27.95 7.22 11.75
C ASN A 94 -28.27 7.52 10.27
N GLY A 95 -28.45 6.47 9.46
CA GLY A 95 -28.91 6.58 8.08
C GLY A 95 -30.32 7.16 7.95
N ALA A 96 -31.21 6.86 8.90
CA ALA A 96 -32.57 7.41 8.94
C ALA A 96 -32.62 8.95 9.12
N LEU A 97 -31.51 9.56 9.54
CA LEU A 97 -31.38 11.02 9.68
C LEU A 97 -31.25 11.72 8.31
N LYS A 98 -31.02 10.98 7.22
CA LYS A 98 -30.76 11.56 5.89
C LYS A 98 -31.83 12.54 5.42
N GLU A 99 -33.10 12.25 5.72
CA GLU A 99 -34.24 13.12 5.38
C GLU A 99 -34.68 13.98 6.57
N SER A 100 -34.71 13.41 7.78
CA SER A 100 -35.26 14.06 8.97
C SER A 100 -34.31 15.07 9.64
N ASN A 101 -33.00 14.86 9.53
CA ASN A 101 -31.96 15.78 10.02
C ASN A 101 -30.67 15.67 9.16
N PRO A 102 -30.66 16.28 7.95
CA PRO A 102 -29.57 16.13 6.98
C PRO A 102 -28.21 16.61 7.48
N GLN A 103 -28.20 17.61 8.38
CA GLN A 103 -26.97 18.14 8.97
C GLN A 103 -26.31 17.10 9.89
N GLN A 104 -27.09 16.48 10.78
CA GLN A 104 -26.59 15.43 11.67
C GLN A 104 -26.15 14.19 10.88
N TYR A 105 -26.93 13.77 9.88
CA TYR A 105 -26.55 12.68 8.97
C TYR A 105 -25.18 12.95 8.30
N SER A 106 -24.96 14.18 7.82
CA SER A 106 -23.69 14.54 7.16
C SER A 106 -22.50 14.45 8.10
N LEU A 107 -22.66 14.88 9.35
CA LEU A 107 -21.62 14.76 10.39
C LEU A 107 -21.34 13.29 10.74
N ASP A 108 -22.37 12.48 10.92
CA ASP A 108 -22.23 11.06 11.27
C ASP A 108 -21.58 10.26 10.13
N ARG A 109 -21.95 10.56 8.88
CA ARG A 109 -21.34 9.96 7.69
C ARG A 109 -19.88 10.36 7.53
N ALA A 110 -19.54 11.63 7.78
CA ALA A 110 -18.15 12.08 7.78
C ALA A 110 -17.34 11.36 8.87
N LYS A 111 -17.89 11.25 10.09
CA LYS A 111 -17.26 10.51 11.19
C LYS A 111 -17.05 9.03 10.86
N PHE A 112 -18.03 8.39 10.22
CA PHE A 112 -17.92 7.01 9.76
C PHE A 112 -16.77 6.83 8.77
N LEU A 113 -16.68 7.68 7.75
CA LEU A 113 -15.59 7.64 6.77
C LEU A 113 -14.23 7.95 7.39
N SER A 114 -14.14 8.96 8.26
CA SER A 114 -12.90 9.25 9.01
C SER A 114 -12.44 8.03 9.80
N GLY A 115 -13.34 7.35 10.50
CA GLY A 115 -13.01 6.12 11.24
C GLY A 115 -12.55 4.96 10.34
N LYS A 116 -12.95 4.92 9.05
CA LYS A 116 -12.42 3.97 8.07
C LYS A 116 -11.03 4.36 7.59
N ILE A 117 -10.78 5.65 7.32
CA ILE A 117 -9.48 6.19 6.89
C ILE A 117 -8.42 6.04 8.01
N ASP A 118 -8.81 6.28 9.26
CA ASP A 118 -7.91 6.20 10.42
C ASP A 118 -7.36 4.79 10.65
N LYS A 119 -8.06 3.75 10.18
CA LYS A 119 -7.56 2.37 10.10
C LYS A 119 -6.62 2.23 8.90
N LYS A 120 -5.43 2.84 9.00
CA LYS A 120 -4.48 3.06 7.88
C LYS A 120 -4.14 1.78 7.11
N ASP A 121 -3.94 0.67 7.80
CA ASP A 121 -3.66 -0.64 7.20
C ASP A 121 -4.83 -1.13 6.35
N MET A 122 -6.04 -1.16 6.92
CA MET A 122 -7.26 -1.56 6.22
C MET A 122 -7.58 -0.60 5.07
N HIS A 123 -7.39 0.70 5.28
CA HIS A 123 -7.64 1.72 4.29
C HIS A 123 -6.68 1.61 3.10
N LEU A 124 -5.38 1.39 3.37
CA LEU A 124 -4.40 1.16 2.31
C LEU A 124 -4.73 -0.09 1.51
N GLN A 125 -5.07 -1.21 2.17
CA GLN A 125 -5.46 -2.44 1.47
C GLN A 125 -6.70 -2.25 0.59
N ALA A 126 -7.74 -1.58 1.10
CA ALA A 126 -8.93 -1.25 0.33
C ALA A 126 -8.59 -0.35 -0.88
N SER A 127 -7.72 0.64 -0.67
CA SER A 127 -7.28 1.57 -1.70
C SER A 127 -6.51 0.87 -2.81
N LEU A 128 -5.50 0.05 -2.48
CA LEU A 128 -4.74 -0.74 -3.46
C LEU A 128 -5.65 -1.72 -4.20
N GLY A 129 -6.62 -2.33 -3.51
CA GLY A 129 -7.64 -3.17 -4.12
C GLY A 129 -8.51 -2.43 -5.14
N HIS A 130 -8.94 -1.21 -4.83
CA HIS A 130 -9.71 -0.38 -5.75
C HIS A 130 -8.87 0.07 -6.96
N LEU A 131 -7.62 0.47 -6.74
CA LEU A 131 -6.71 0.83 -7.82
C LEU A 131 -6.44 -0.35 -8.76
N SER A 132 -6.18 -1.53 -8.19
CA SER A 132 -5.88 -2.72 -8.99
C SER A 132 -7.10 -3.27 -9.71
N ARG A 133 -8.14 -3.65 -8.97
CA ARG A 133 -9.32 -4.34 -9.52
C ARG A 133 -10.35 -3.39 -10.08
N GLY A 134 -10.58 -2.26 -9.40
CA GLY A 134 -11.56 -1.27 -9.80
C GLY A 134 -11.13 -0.43 -11.00
N ARG A 135 -9.83 -0.10 -11.11
CA ARG A 135 -9.28 0.69 -12.23
C ARG A 135 -8.44 -0.13 -13.21
N GLY A 136 -8.30 -1.44 -12.98
CA GLY A 136 -7.52 -2.33 -13.86
C GLY A 136 -6.01 -2.05 -13.87
N LYS A 137 -5.47 -1.37 -12.85
CA LYS A 137 -4.06 -1.00 -12.82
C LYS A 137 -3.21 -2.13 -12.25
N GLN A 138 -2.02 -2.31 -12.81
CA GLN A 138 -1.01 -3.15 -12.19
C GLN A 138 -0.32 -2.36 -11.08
N ILE A 139 0.04 -3.03 -10.00
CA ILE A 139 0.77 -2.41 -8.89
C ILE A 139 2.00 -3.28 -8.62
N ILE A 140 3.17 -2.65 -8.65
CA ILE A 140 4.44 -3.26 -8.28
C ILE A 140 4.92 -2.53 -7.03
N LEU A 141 5.04 -3.26 -5.93
CA LEU A 141 5.64 -2.77 -4.68
C LEU A 141 7.03 -3.36 -4.53
N VAL A 142 8.02 -2.50 -4.34
CA VAL A 142 9.40 -2.91 -4.06
C VAL A 142 9.76 -2.42 -2.66
N LEU A 143 10.15 -3.36 -1.80
CA LEU A 143 10.74 -3.10 -0.49
C LEU A 143 12.27 -3.25 -0.64
N ASP A 144 12.93 -2.14 -0.93
CA ASP A 144 14.35 -2.10 -1.29
C ASP A 144 15.24 -1.76 -0.09
N ASN A 145 16.51 -2.15 -0.18
CA ASN A 145 17.55 -1.87 0.81
C ASN A 145 17.28 -2.40 2.23
N ALA A 146 16.37 -3.37 2.40
CA ALA A 146 16.23 -4.07 3.68
C ALA A 146 17.52 -4.85 4.02
N ASP A 147 18.26 -5.32 3.02
CA ASP A 147 19.58 -5.91 3.16
C ASP A 147 20.63 -4.97 3.77
N GLN A 148 20.39 -3.66 3.86
CA GLN A 148 21.27 -2.72 4.56
C GLN A 148 20.99 -2.63 6.07
N ARG A 149 20.02 -3.40 6.56
CA ARG A 149 19.48 -3.29 7.93
C ARG A 149 19.77 -4.54 8.75
N SER A 150 19.39 -4.50 10.03
CA SER A 150 19.53 -5.65 10.93
C SER A 150 18.73 -6.86 10.42
N PHE A 151 19.10 -8.04 10.92
CA PHE A 151 18.40 -9.28 10.59
C PHE A 151 16.91 -9.21 10.94
N ASP A 152 16.57 -8.71 12.13
CA ASP A 152 15.17 -8.59 12.58
C ASP A 152 14.34 -7.70 11.66
N VAL A 153 14.90 -6.57 11.21
CA VAL A 153 14.27 -5.66 10.25
C VAL A 153 14.03 -6.36 8.91
N GLN A 154 14.98 -7.18 8.46
CA GLN A 154 14.83 -7.96 7.23
C GLN A 154 13.72 -9.01 7.35
N GLN A 155 13.61 -9.70 8.49
CA GLN A 155 12.54 -10.65 8.77
C GLN A 155 11.17 -9.97 8.81
N GLU A 156 11.06 -8.84 9.52
CA GLU A 156 9.82 -8.05 9.59
C GLU A 156 9.41 -7.55 8.20
N THR A 157 10.36 -7.04 7.42
CA THR A 157 10.11 -6.62 6.03
C THR A 157 9.57 -7.78 5.18
N PHE A 158 10.11 -8.98 5.35
CA PHE A 158 9.63 -10.17 4.66
C PHE A 158 8.19 -10.52 5.04
N LEU A 159 7.83 -10.45 6.33
CA LEU A 159 6.45 -10.67 6.78
C LEU A 159 5.48 -9.64 6.21
N ILE A 160 5.86 -8.36 6.21
CA ILE A 160 5.09 -7.28 5.58
C ILE A 160 4.91 -7.58 4.08
N ALA A 161 5.97 -8.01 3.39
CA ALA A 161 5.91 -8.38 1.98
C ALA A 161 4.92 -9.54 1.74
N GLN A 162 4.91 -10.54 2.61
CA GLN A 162 3.96 -11.65 2.55
C GLN A 162 2.52 -11.18 2.74
N GLU A 163 2.27 -10.30 3.71
CA GLU A 163 0.94 -9.75 3.97
C GLU A 163 0.42 -8.98 2.73
N PHE A 164 1.23 -8.08 2.16
CA PHE A 164 0.86 -7.38 0.93
C PHE A 164 0.64 -8.33 -0.25
N ALA A 165 1.54 -9.30 -0.45
CA ALA A 165 1.41 -10.27 -1.52
C ALA A 165 0.13 -11.10 -1.37
N SER A 166 -0.25 -11.46 -0.14
CA SER A 166 -1.45 -12.27 0.13
C SER A 166 -2.76 -11.62 -0.33
N SER A 167 -2.80 -10.28 -0.41
CA SER A 167 -3.97 -9.51 -0.87
C SER A 167 -4.30 -9.70 -2.35
N ARG A 168 -3.33 -10.20 -3.15
CA ARG A 168 -3.43 -10.40 -4.62
C ARG A 168 -3.70 -9.13 -5.44
N ASN A 169 -3.59 -7.94 -4.85
CA ASN A 169 -3.82 -6.67 -5.55
C ASN A 169 -2.53 -6.12 -6.19
N LEU A 170 -1.38 -6.74 -5.92
CA LEU A 170 -0.07 -6.22 -6.31
C LEU A 170 0.98 -7.33 -6.41
N SER A 171 2.00 -7.09 -7.22
CA SER A 171 3.25 -7.86 -7.20
C SER A 171 4.19 -7.23 -6.18
N VAL A 172 4.77 -8.04 -5.30
CA VAL A 172 5.64 -7.56 -4.22
C VAL A 172 7.04 -8.12 -4.40
N PHE A 173 8.03 -7.25 -4.45
CA PHE A 173 9.45 -7.57 -4.47
C PHE A 173 10.09 -7.12 -3.16
N VAL A 174 11.02 -7.93 -2.64
CA VAL A 174 11.78 -7.60 -1.43
C VAL A 174 13.25 -7.93 -1.61
N ALA A 175 14.13 -6.97 -1.29
CA ALA A 175 15.57 -7.14 -1.32
C ALA A 175 16.12 -7.61 0.02
N LEU A 176 16.68 -8.82 0.09
CA LEU A 176 17.20 -9.41 1.33
C LEU A 176 18.63 -9.94 1.15
N ARG A 177 19.33 -10.13 2.27
CA ARG A 177 20.59 -10.88 2.29
C ARG A 177 20.35 -12.39 2.18
N PRO A 178 21.31 -13.17 1.63
CA PRO A 178 21.23 -14.62 1.62
C PRO A 178 20.98 -15.21 3.01
N SER A 179 21.71 -14.75 4.02
CA SER A 179 21.63 -15.24 5.40
C SER A 179 20.23 -15.16 6.01
N THR A 180 19.38 -14.27 5.51
CA THR A 180 18.02 -14.05 6.00
C THR A 180 17.02 -15.05 5.43
N PHE A 181 17.24 -15.53 4.20
CA PHE A 181 16.29 -16.40 3.51
C PHE A 181 16.50 -17.89 3.80
N TYR A 182 17.73 -18.30 4.11
CA TYR A 182 18.11 -19.71 4.27
C TYR A 182 18.06 -20.22 5.73
N LEU A 183 17.46 -19.46 6.65
CA LEU A 183 17.21 -19.83 8.05
C LEU A 183 15.70 -20.00 8.29
#